data_AF-A0AAU0NXJ0-F1
#
_entry.id   AF-A0AAU0NXJ0-F1
#
_cell.length_a   1.000
_cell.length_b   1.000
_cell.length_c   1.000
_cell.angle_alpha   90.00
_cell.angle_beta   90.00
_cell.angle_gamma   90.00
#
_symmetry.space_group_name_H-M   'P 1'
#
loop_
_entity.id
_entity.type
_entity.pdbx_description
1 polymer ?
#
loop_
_entity_poly.entity_id
_entity_poly.type
_entity_poly.pdbx_seq_one_letter_code
_entity_poly.pdbx_strand_id
1 'polypeptide(L)'
;MNVLKSLRDVKKVNLLILITILYLSTILVFGIIYWKIANLSSGEFFVFQEDINTNIRINAFKKDMKIGTCSKDLKNAINDLIIAGEYKRQPVKILDGKELYNFDFNNSLGDTWANYYYLLAQEKGITHMKIEDVKEYNVINKFKTYVLKISLYSLNDKNEHDNYEVYKNDNNKFEKIDTVKVWIENYPIIYDKIFNNENYFYPLNFYFVNLMKNSISFLDDSPIVLKKIVNDKFKHSLWNFLYFSTVTITTLGYGDILPNSTLVRVLVMVETIFGVFIIGTFGSCLFWNSKK
;
A
#
# COMPACT_ATOMS: atom_id res chain seq x y z
N MET A 1 -38.42 -42.56 -34.09
CA MET A 1 -38.34 -41.08 -34.02
C MET A 1 -37.78 -40.56 -32.67
N ASN A 2 -38.18 -41.12 -31.52
CA ASN A 2 -37.69 -40.67 -30.20
C ASN A 2 -36.18 -40.89 -29.93
N VAL A 3 -35.60 -42.01 -30.41
CA VAL A 3 -34.17 -42.32 -30.19
C VAL A 3 -33.25 -41.36 -30.97
N LEU A 4 -33.61 -41.00 -32.21
CA LEU A 4 -32.85 -40.04 -33.04
C LEU A 4 -32.86 -38.63 -32.44
N LYS A 5 -33.99 -38.22 -31.82
CA LYS A 5 -34.12 -36.94 -31.13
C LYS A 5 -33.23 -36.90 -29.88
N SER A 6 -33.28 -37.95 -29.07
CA SER A 6 -32.41 -38.11 -27.88
C SER A 6 -30.91 -38.09 -28.22
N LEU A 7 -30.49 -38.85 -29.24
CA LEU A 7 -29.09 -38.86 -29.70
C LEU A 7 -28.62 -37.48 -30.20
N ARG A 8 -29.50 -36.70 -30.83
CA ARG A 8 -29.19 -35.35 -31.32
C ARG A 8 -29.07 -34.35 -30.17
N ASP A 9 -29.94 -34.46 -29.17
CA ASP A 9 -29.90 -33.59 -27.99
C ASP A 9 -28.63 -33.84 -27.17
N VAL A 10 -28.19 -35.10 -27.03
CA VAL A 10 -26.89 -35.46 -26.42
C VAL A 10 -25.72 -34.87 -27.21
N LYS A 11 -25.74 -34.92 -28.56
CA LYS A 11 -24.70 -34.31 -29.39
C LYS A 11 -24.64 -32.80 -29.25
N LYS A 12 -25.79 -32.12 -29.16
CA LYS A 12 -25.87 -30.67 -28.93
C LYS A 12 -25.27 -30.28 -27.58
N VAL A 13 -25.62 -31.00 -26.51
CA VAL A 13 -25.06 -30.76 -25.17
C VAL A 13 -23.54 -30.95 -25.16
N ASN A 14 -23.03 -32.03 -25.77
CA ASN A 14 -21.59 -32.26 -25.87
C ASN A 14 -20.86 -31.15 -26.63
N LEU A 15 -21.46 -30.64 -27.71
CA LEU A 15 -20.89 -29.53 -28.48
C LEU A 15 -20.86 -28.23 -27.66
N LEU A 16 -21.93 -27.90 -26.94
CA LEU A 16 -21.96 -26.73 -26.06
C LEU A 16 -20.93 -26.84 -24.93
N ILE A 17 -20.76 -28.02 -24.33
CA ILE A 17 -19.71 -28.27 -23.33
C ILE A 17 -18.32 -28.05 -23.93
N LEU A 18 -18.07 -28.57 -25.14
CA LEU A 18 -16.79 -28.39 -25.83
C LEU A 18 -16.48 -26.91 -26.09
N ILE A 19 -17.46 -26.13 -26.56
CA ILE A 19 -17.30 -24.69 -26.82
C ILE A 19 -17.05 -23.94 -25.51
N THR A 20 -17.75 -24.29 -24.43
CA THR A 20 -17.50 -23.70 -23.09
C THR A 20 -16.09 -24.02 -22.58
N ILE A 21 -15.62 -25.25 -22.75
CA ILE A 21 -14.25 -25.64 -22.39
C ILE A 21 -13.23 -24.84 -23.22
N LEU A 22 -13.48 -24.68 -24.53
CA LEU A 22 -12.63 -23.88 -25.40
C LEU A 22 -12.59 -22.40 -24.98
N TYR A 23 -13.73 -21.84 -24.56
CA TYR A 23 -13.81 -20.48 -24.06
C TYR A 23 -12.98 -20.30 -22.78
N LEU A 24 -13.18 -21.18 -21.79
CA LEU A 24 -12.44 -21.15 -20.53
C LEU A 24 -10.94 -21.41 -20.71
N SER A 25 -10.56 -22.31 -21.62
CA SER A 25 -9.16 -22.58 -21.92
C SER A 25 -8.49 -21.39 -22.60
N THR A 26 -9.21 -20.66 -23.46
CA THR A 26 -8.71 -19.43 -24.09
C THR A 26 -8.37 -18.38 -23.03
N ILE A 27 -9.28 -18.12 -22.07
CA ILE A 27 -9.04 -17.19 -20.95
C ILE A 27 -7.78 -17.59 -20.17
N LEU A 28 -7.66 -18.88 -19.84
CA LEU A 28 -6.56 -19.38 -19.03
C LEU A 28 -5.22 -19.25 -19.78
N VAL A 29 -5.17 -19.65 -21.05
CA VAL A 29 -3.96 -19.60 -21.88
C VAL A 29 -3.50 -18.16 -22.10
N PHE A 30 -4.40 -17.27 -22.54
CA PHE A 30 -4.05 -15.87 -22.76
C PHE A 30 -3.68 -15.17 -21.45
N GLY A 31 -4.41 -15.41 -20.35
CA GLY A 31 -4.06 -14.91 -19.03
C GLY A 31 -2.66 -15.33 -18.57
N ILE A 32 -2.25 -16.58 -18.78
CA ILE A 32 -0.88 -17.04 -18.48
C ILE A 32 0.14 -16.38 -19.41
N ILE A 33 -0.16 -16.23 -20.70
CA ILE A 33 0.74 -15.58 -21.67
C ILE A 33 0.99 -14.12 -21.25
N TYR A 34 -0.07 -13.35 -20.97
CA TYR A 34 0.06 -11.96 -20.52
C TYR A 34 0.82 -11.86 -19.20
N TRP A 35 0.53 -12.74 -18.24
CA TRP A 35 1.25 -12.79 -16.97
C TRP A 35 2.75 -13.05 -17.15
N LYS A 36 3.13 -13.96 -18.05
CA LYS A 36 4.54 -14.20 -18.39
C LYS A 36 5.18 -12.98 -19.01
N ILE A 37 4.53 -12.37 -20.01
CA ILE A 37 5.05 -11.18 -20.71
C ILE A 37 5.23 -10.05 -19.71
N ALA A 38 4.23 -9.76 -18.88
CA ALA A 38 4.30 -8.69 -17.90
C ALA A 38 5.42 -8.88 -16.90
N ASN A 39 5.66 -10.10 -16.41
CA ASN A 39 6.75 -10.35 -15.48
C ASN A 39 8.13 -10.34 -16.14
N LEU A 40 8.25 -10.80 -17.38
CA LEU A 40 9.49 -10.73 -18.15
C LEU A 40 9.83 -9.28 -18.51
N SER A 41 8.84 -8.47 -18.87
CA SER A 41 9.00 -7.06 -19.19
C SER A 41 8.94 -6.14 -17.96
N SER A 42 8.81 -6.69 -16.74
CA SER A 42 8.61 -5.90 -15.52
C SER A 42 7.47 -4.87 -15.61
N GLY A 43 6.39 -5.22 -16.33
CA GLY A 43 5.20 -4.39 -16.51
C GLY A 43 5.29 -3.39 -17.66
N GLU A 44 6.46 -3.13 -18.24
CA GLU A 44 6.66 -2.06 -19.25
C GLU A 44 5.78 -2.21 -20.51
N PHE A 45 5.35 -3.44 -20.83
CA PHE A 45 4.48 -3.73 -21.98
C PHE A 45 3.00 -3.50 -21.69
N PHE A 46 2.65 -3.11 -20.48
CA PHE A 46 1.29 -2.80 -20.04
C PHE A 46 1.26 -1.42 -19.37
N VAL A 47 0.13 -0.74 -19.49
CA VAL A 47 -0.20 0.41 -18.64
C VAL A 47 -1.20 -0.09 -17.61
N PHE A 48 -0.91 0.16 -16.34
CA PHE A 48 -1.80 -0.17 -15.23
C PHE A 48 -2.40 1.12 -14.70
N GLN A 49 -3.68 1.10 -14.35
CA GLN A 49 -4.26 2.15 -13.54
C GLN A 49 -3.52 2.25 -12.19
N GLU A 50 -3.35 3.47 -11.68
CA GLU A 50 -2.46 3.78 -10.55
C GLU A 50 -2.71 2.89 -9.33
N ASP A 51 -3.98 2.58 -9.05
CA ASP A 51 -4.41 1.79 -7.89
C ASP A 51 -3.83 0.37 -7.84
N ILE A 52 -3.62 -0.28 -8.99
CA ILE A 52 -3.08 -1.64 -9.04
C ILE A 52 -1.60 -1.64 -8.63
N ASN A 53 -0.83 -0.69 -9.14
CA ASN A 53 0.59 -0.57 -8.83
C ASN A 53 0.80 -0.09 -7.38
N THR A 54 -0.03 0.84 -6.93
CA THR A 54 -0.05 1.35 -5.56
C THR A 54 -0.29 0.24 -4.55
N ASN A 55 -1.29 -0.64 -4.75
CA ASN A 55 -1.56 -1.73 -3.82
C ASN A 55 -0.40 -2.74 -3.73
N ILE A 56 0.27 -3.04 -4.85
CA ILE A 56 1.45 -3.91 -4.86
C ILE A 56 2.58 -3.29 -4.02
N ARG A 57 2.85 -1.99 -4.24
CA ARG A 57 3.86 -1.22 -3.49
C ARG A 57 3.56 -1.19 -2.00
N ILE A 58 2.33 -0.86 -1.61
CA ILE A 58 1.91 -0.82 -0.20
C ILE A 58 2.09 -2.19 0.45
N ASN A 59 1.69 -3.27 -0.22
CA ASN A 59 1.86 -4.63 0.32
C ASN A 59 3.33 -5.02 0.48
N ALA A 60 4.19 -4.65 -0.47
CA ALA A 60 5.63 -4.86 -0.35
C ALA A 60 6.23 -4.06 0.81
N PHE A 61 5.85 -2.78 0.93
CA PHE A 61 6.27 -1.92 2.02
C PHE A 61 5.89 -2.50 3.38
N LYS A 62 4.62 -2.93 3.54
CA LYS A 62 4.15 -3.60 4.76
C LYS A 62 4.98 -4.83 5.11
N LYS A 63 5.30 -5.65 4.11
CA LYS A 63 6.05 -6.90 4.29
C LYS A 63 7.47 -6.61 4.77
N ASP A 64 8.17 -5.67 4.13
CA ASP A 64 9.55 -5.30 4.47
C ASP A 64 9.61 -4.62 5.85
N MET A 65 8.60 -3.80 6.19
CA MET A 65 8.46 -3.17 7.51
C MET A 65 7.89 -4.11 8.60
N LYS A 66 7.54 -5.35 8.26
CA LYS A 66 6.94 -6.35 9.17
C LYS A 66 5.67 -5.83 9.88
N ILE A 67 4.86 -5.04 9.19
CA ILE A 67 3.59 -4.50 9.69
C ILE A 67 2.53 -5.60 9.59
N GLY A 68 2.02 -6.08 10.74
CA GLY A 68 1.01 -7.16 10.81
C GLY A 68 -0.35 -6.72 10.26
N THR A 69 -1.17 -6.12 11.11
CA THR A 69 -2.42 -5.45 10.72
C THR A 69 -2.13 -4.07 10.15
N CYS A 70 -2.91 -3.67 9.14
CA CYS A 70 -2.81 -2.34 8.56
C CYS A 70 -4.21 -1.92 8.17
N SER A 71 -4.76 -0.99 8.95
CA SER A 71 -6.00 -0.28 8.70
C SER A 71 -6.02 0.35 7.32
N LYS A 72 -7.23 0.70 6.86
CA LYS A 72 -7.42 1.47 5.64
C LYS A 72 -6.68 2.82 5.72
N ASP A 73 -6.67 3.45 6.88
CA ASP A 73 -6.05 4.76 7.07
C ASP A 73 -4.53 4.69 6.96
N LEU A 74 -3.89 3.67 7.57
CA LEU A 74 -2.45 3.47 7.41
C LEU A 74 -2.07 3.17 5.96
N LYS A 75 -2.89 2.40 5.22
CA LYS A 75 -2.68 2.18 3.77
C LYS A 75 -2.75 3.49 2.99
N ASN A 76 -3.72 4.34 3.30
CA ASN A 76 -3.87 5.65 2.66
C ASN A 76 -2.65 6.53 2.96
N ALA A 77 -2.18 6.57 4.21
CA ALA A 77 -0.99 7.34 4.54
C ALA A 77 0.28 6.85 3.81
N ILE A 78 0.45 5.53 3.63
CA ILE A 78 1.55 5.00 2.80
C ILE A 78 1.40 5.44 1.34
N ASN A 79 0.17 5.45 0.80
CA ASN A 79 -0.10 5.96 -0.54
C ASN A 79 0.25 7.44 -0.67
N ASP A 80 -0.15 8.25 0.32
CA ASP A 80 0.12 9.69 0.35
C ASP A 80 1.64 9.97 0.32
N LEU A 81 2.46 9.16 1.01
CA LEU A 81 3.91 9.24 0.93
C LEU A 81 4.43 8.98 -0.50
N ILE A 82 3.85 8.02 -1.21
CA ILE A 82 4.23 7.69 -2.59
C ILE A 82 3.85 8.85 -3.52
N ILE A 83 2.62 9.37 -3.41
CA ILE A 83 2.10 10.45 -4.25
C ILE A 83 2.88 11.75 -4.00
N ALA A 84 3.16 12.08 -2.75
CA ALA A 84 3.94 13.27 -2.38
C ALA A 84 5.42 13.18 -2.80
N GLY A 85 5.89 12.04 -3.31
CA GLY A 85 7.25 11.89 -3.79
C GLY A 85 8.29 11.73 -2.68
N GLU A 86 7.86 11.31 -1.49
CA GLU A 86 8.70 11.21 -0.28
C GLU A 86 9.87 10.22 -0.44
N TYR A 87 9.71 9.23 -1.32
CA TYR A 87 10.76 8.28 -1.71
C TYR A 87 11.99 8.93 -2.38
N LYS A 88 11.89 10.18 -2.83
CA LYS A 88 12.99 10.94 -3.43
C LYS A 88 13.95 11.53 -2.39
N ARG A 89 13.54 11.57 -1.11
CA ARG A 89 14.40 12.02 -0.01
C ARG A 89 15.67 11.17 0.07
N GLN A 90 16.74 11.78 0.57
CA GLN A 90 18.05 11.14 0.71
C GLN A 90 18.40 11.05 2.20
N PRO A 91 17.77 10.12 2.95
CA PRO A 91 18.07 9.98 4.36
C PRO A 91 19.53 9.52 4.55
N VAL A 92 20.22 10.15 5.49
CA VAL A 92 21.58 9.80 5.90
C VAL A 92 21.52 8.97 7.17
N LYS A 93 22.11 7.77 7.14
CA LYS A 93 22.28 6.95 8.34
C LYS A 93 23.45 7.45 9.16
N ILE A 94 23.20 7.81 10.41
CA ILE A 94 24.21 8.20 11.38
C ILE A 94 24.15 7.27 12.58
N LEU A 95 25.32 6.86 13.05
CA LEU A 95 25.47 6.10 14.27
C LEU A 95 25.61 7.06 15.46
N ASP A 96 24.69 6.99 16.41
CA ASP A 96 24.79 7.68 17.70
C ASP A 96 24.89 6.64 18.82
N GLY A 97 26.10 6.49 19.38
CA GLY A 97 26.42 5.42 20.31
C GLY A 97 26.32 4.04 19.65
N LYS A 98 25.29 3.26 20.02
CA LYS A 98 25.00 1.92 19.46
C LYS A 98 23.79 1.89 18.53
N GLU A 99 23.10 3.01 18.37
CA GLU A 99 21.84 3.10 17.64
C GLU A 99 22.05 3.81 16.30
N LEU A 100 21.36 3.33 15.27
CA LEU A 100 21.39 3.91 13.92
C LEU A 100 20.14 4.77 13.73
N TYR A 101 20.35 6.00 13.29
CA TYR A 101 19.29 6.96 13.04
C TYR A 101 19.34 7.42 11.60
N ASN A 102 18.16 7.60 11.00
CA ASN A 102 17.98 8.09 9.64
C ASN A 102 17.62 9.57 9.69
N PHE A 103 18.40 10.42 9.03
CA PHE A 103 18.20 11.88 9.03
C PHE A 103 17.93 12.45 7.65
N ASP A 104 17.00 13.40 7.55
CA ASP A 104 16.91 14.35 6.45
C ASP A 104 17.33 15.73 6.95
N PHE A 105 18.58 16.10 6.70
CA PHE A 105 19.13 17.39 7.11
C PHE A 105 18.66 18.57 6.24
N ASN A 106 17.98 18.29 5.13
CA ASN A 106 17.57 19.34 4.20
C ASN A 106 16.15 19.82 4.47
N ASN A 107 15.30 18.96 5.02
CA ASN A 107 13.88 19.24 5.26
C ASN A 107 13.41 18.60 6.56
N SER A 108 12.46 19.26 7.23
CA SER A 108 11.67 18.56 8.23
C SER A 108 10.81 17.47 7.58
N LEU A 109 10.35 16.51 8.38
CA LEU A 109 9.54 15.40 7.91
C LEU A 109 8.21 15.87 7.28
N GLY A 110 7.59 16.92 7.81
CA GLY A 110 6.34 17.46 7.29
C GLY A 110 5.10 16.62 7.65
N ASP A 111 3.95 17.04 7.12
CA ASP A 111 2.65 16.49 7.51
C ASP A 111 2.45 15.03 7.09
N THR A 112 2.96 14.64 5.92
CA THR A 112 2.81 13.29 5.34
C THR A 112 3.47 12.22 6.22
N TRP A 113 4.74 12.43 6.58
CA TRP A 113 5.47 11.56 7.49
C TRP A 113 4.94 11.60 8.93
N ALA A 114 4.51 12.77 9.40
CA ALA A 114 3.93 12.89 10.73
C ALA A 114 2.64 12.05 10.86
N ASN A 115 1.77 12.12 9.86
CA ASN A 115 0.55 11.31 9.80
C ASN A 115 0.86 9.82 9.72
N TYR A 116 1.83 9.42 8.88
CA TYR A 116 2.27 8.02 8.80
C TYR A 116 2.73 7.47 10.15
N TYR A 117 3.61 8.18 10.86
CA TYR A 117 4.11 7.72 12.15
C TYR A 117 3.04 7.71 13.24
N TYR A 118 2.12 8.67 13.21
CA TYR A 118 0.97 8.68 14.10
C TYR A 118 0.10 7.42 13.93
N LEU A 119 -0.31 7.11 12.69
CA LEU A 119 -1.11 5.93 12.40
C LEU A 119 -0.36 4.63 12.70
N LEU A 120 0.95 4.59 12.44
CA LEU A 120 1.80 3.45 12.79
C LEU A 120 1.87 3.23 14.30
N ALA A 121 1.92 4.30 15.09
CA ALA A 121 1.90 4.21 16.56
C ALA A 121 0.53 3.74 17.07
N GLN A 122 -0.57 4.22 16.47
CA GLN A 122 -1.92 3.77 16.82
C GLN A 122 -2.14 2.27 16.55
N GLU A 123 -1.62 1.75 15.44
CA GLU A 123 -1.68 0.29 15.14
C GLU A 123 -0.93 -0.56 16.18
N LYS A 124 0.05 0.03 16.88
CA LYS A 124 0.74 -0.59 18.02
C LYS A 124 -0.01 -0.44 19.35
N GLY A 125 -1.19 0.18 19.35
CA GLY A 125 -1.99 0.46 20.55
C GLY A 125 -1.47 1.66 21.35
N ILE A 126 -0.60 2.49 20.79
CA ILE A 126 -0.04 3.65 21.48
C ILE A 126 -1.05 4.80 21.42
N THR A 127 -1.40 5.35 22.58
CA THR A 127 -2.39 6.43 22.72
C THR A 127 -1.79 7.71 23.28
N HIS A 128 -0.78 7.60 24.15
CA HIS A 128 -0.16 8.75 24.81
C HIS A 128 1.37 8.76 24.71
N MET A 129 1.96 9.95 24.88
CA MET A 129 3.39 10.18 24.93
C MET A 129 3.79 11.06 26.11
N LYS A 130 5.01 10.87 26.61
CA LYS A 130 5.63 11.72 27.63
C LYS A 130 7.03 12.11 27.18
N ILE A 131 7.38 13.38 27.32
CA ILE A 131 8.74 13.88 27.08
C ILE A 131 9.53 13.65 28.38
N GLU A 132 10.59 12.85 28.30
CA GLU A 132 11.42 12.47 29.45
C GLU A 132 12.69 13.32 29.59
N ASP A 133 13.30 13.65 28.45
CA ASP A 133 14.60 14.33 28.42
C ASP A 133 14.71 15.16 27.14
N VAL A 134 15.35 16.32 27.27
CA VAL A 134 15.60 17.27 26.19
C VAL A 134 17.07 17.65 26.22
N LYS A 135 17.78 17.39 25.12
CA LYS A 135 19.18 17.77 24.97
C LYS A 135 19.36 18.67 23.75
N GLU A 136 20.03 19.80 23.94
CA GLU A 136 20.40 20.68 22.83
C GLU A 136 21.71 20.20 22.20
N TYR A 137 21.72 20.10 20.87
CA TYR A 137 22.88 19.79 20.06
C TYR A 137 23.05 20.81 18.93
N ASN A 138 24.31 21.18 18.67
CA ASN A 138 24.69 21.98 17.52
C ASN A 138 25.14 21.04 16.40
N VAL A 139 24.20 20.38 15.71
CA VAL A 139 24.58 19.35 14.73
C VAL A 139 25.06 19.97 13.42
N ILE A 140 24.62 21.18 13.04
CA ILE A 140 25.04 21.86 11.80
C ILE A 140 24.96 23.39 11.99
N ASN A 141 25.92 24.14 11.46
CA ASN A 141 26.06 25.62 11.53
C ASN A 141 24.85 26.47 11.07
N LYS A 142 23.69 25.88 10.73
CA LYS A 142 22.48 26.59 10.31
C LYS A 142 21.37 26.64 11.37
N PHE A 143 21.17 25.60 12.18
CA PHE A 143 20.06 25.54 13.15
C PHE A 143 20.44 24.79 14.44
N LYS A 144 19.86 25.20 15.57
CA LYS A 144 19.92 24.45 16.84
C LYS A 144 19.03 23.23 16.73
N THR A 145 19.52 22.06 17.11
CA THR A 145 18.73 20.82 17.09
C THR A 145 18.51 20.34 18.52
N TYR A 146 17.29 19.93 18.83
CA TYR A 146 16.91 19.41 20.13
C TYR A 146 16.61 17.92 20.00
N VAL A 147 17.29 17.11 20.80
CA VAL A 147 17.06 15.67 20.91
C VAL A 147 16.11 15.42 22.06
N LEU A 148 14.95 14.90 21.72
CA LEU A 148 13.89 14.57 22.65
C LEU A 148 13.86 13.07 22.86
N LYS A 149 13.89 12.65 24.12
CA LYS A 149 13.56 11.29 24.51
C LYS A 149 12.08 11.24 24.85
N ILE A 150 11.30 10.52 24.04
CA ILE A 150 9.85 10.43 24.16
C ILE A 150 9.49 9.00 24.54
N SER A 151 8.89 8.83 25.72
CA SER A 151 8.27 7.56 26.13
C SER A 151 6.87 7.46 25.53
N LEU A 152 6.51 6.29 25.00
CA LEU A 152 5.23 6.00 24.37
C LEU A 152 4.42 5.03 25.24
N TYR A 153 3.13 5.28 25.38
CA TYR A 153 2.25 4.58 26.32
C TYR A 153 0.93 4.14 25.68
N SER A 154 0.39 3.03 26.18
CA SER A 154 -1.01 2.65 26.01
C SER A 154 -1.80 3.03 27.25
N LEU A 155 -3.04 3.44 27.03
CA LEU A 155 -4.01 3.65 28.09
C LEU A 155 -4.64 2.30 28.45
N ASN A 156 -4.75 1.98 29.74
CA ASN A 156 -5.34 0.73 30.20
C ASN A 156 -6.87 0.72 30.07
N ASP A 157 -7.49 1.90 30.14
CA ASP A 157 -8.94 2.06 29.99
C ASP A 157 -9.33 2.13 28.51
N LYS A 158 -10.50 1.56 28.17
CA LYS A 158 -10.95 1.36 26.79
C LYS A 158 -11.95 2.42 26.29
N ASN A 159 -12.20 3.47 27.07
CA ASN A 159 -13.07 4.56 26.62
C ASN A 159 -12.35 5.39 25.55
N GLU A 160 -12.95 5.51 24.37
CA GLU A 160 -12.33 6.21 23.25
C GLU A 160 -12.10 7.71 23.49
N HIS A 161 -12.91 8.34 24.36
CA HIS A 161 -12.76 9.77 24.68
C HIS A 161 -11.49 10.07 25.47
N ASP A 162 -11.07 9.13 26.32
CA ASP A 162 -9.90 9.29 27.20
C ASP A 162 -8.58 9.30 26.39
N ASN A 163 -8.60 8.82 25.15
CA ASN A 163 -7.44 8.85 24.25
C ASN A 163 -7.03 10.25 23.79
N TYR A 164 -7.85 11.27 24.06
CA TYR A 164 -7.65 12.65 23.62
C TYR A 164 -7.43 13.62 24.79
N GLU A 165 -7.41 13.11 26.02
CA GLU A 165 -7.21 13.93 27.21
C GLU A 165 -5.73 14.02 27.60
N VAL A 166 -5.38 15.13 28.25
CA VAL A 166 -4.03 15.33 28.80
C VAL A 166 -4.05 14.96 30.28
N TYR A 167 -3.23 14.00 30.68
CA TYR A 167 -3.18 13.52 32.07
C TYR A 167 -1.94 14.02 32.79
N LYS A 168 -2.14 14.49 34.03
CA LYS A 168 -1.03 14.91 34.90
C LYS A 168 -0.58 13.73 35.76
N ASN A 169 0.63 13.24 35.53
CA ASN A 169 1.37 12.34 36.43
C ASN A 169 0.57 11.14 37.00
N ASP A 170 -0.26 10.48 36.18
CA ASP A 170 -1.05 9.31 36.58
C ASP A 170 -0.46 8.01 36.00
N ASN A 171 0.71 7.61 36.51
CA ASN A 171 1.46 6.46 35.99
C ASN A 171 0.69 5.13 36.05
N ASN A 172 -0.36 5.01 36.88
CA ASN A 172 -1.10 3.76 37.07
C ASN A 172 -2.06 3.48 35.91
N LYS A 173 -2.46 4.50 35.15
CA LYS A 173 -3.36 4.36 33.99
C LYS A 173 -2.66 3.98 32.70
N PHE A 174 -1.33 4.12 32.67
CA PHE A 174 -0.54 4.01 31.45
C PHE A 174 0.44 2.86 31.52
N GLU A 175 0.41 1.99 30.52
CA GLU A 175 1.44 1.00 30.30
C GLU A 175 2.47 1.53 29.31
N LYS A 176 3.75 1.55 29.72
CA LYS A 176 4.83 2.01 28.86
C LYS A 176 5.15 0.95 27.80
N ILE A 177 5.00 1.30 26.52
CA ILE A 177 5.26 0.40 25.39
C ILE A 177 6.68 0.56 24.88
N ASP A 178 7.11 1.79 24.61
CA ASP A 178 8.37 2.03 23.91
C ASP A 178 9.00 3.38 24.31
N THR A 179 10.21 3.64 23.82
CA THR A 179 10.87 4.94 23.95
C THR A 179 11.62 5.25 22.66
N VAL A 180 11.31 6.41 22.08
CA VAL A 180 11.92 6.88 20.83
C VAL A 180 12.74 8.14 21.09
N LYS A 181 13.78 8.34 20.28
CA LYS A 181 14.51 9.62 20.22
C LYS A 181 14.15 10.36 18.94
N VAL A 182 13.92 11.66 19.05
CA VAL A 182 13.51 12.51 17.94
C VAL A 182 14.34 13.79 17.93
N TRP A 183 14.84 14.19 16.76
CA TRP A 183 15.63 15.40 16.56
C TRP A 183 14.78 16.48 15.92
N ILE A 184 14.66 17.63 16.56
CA ILE A 184 13.75 18.73 16.16
C ILE A 184 14.51 20.05 16.09
N GLU A 185 14.34 20.80 15.01
CA GLU A 185 15.04 22.10 14.81
C GLU A 185 14.39 23.27 15.57
N ASN A 186 13.07 23.25 15.77
CA ASN A 186 12.30 24.37 16.35
C ASN A 186 11.63 24.03 17.69
N TYR A 187 12.25 23.16 18.50
CA TYR A 187 11.63 22.66 19.72
C TYR A 187 11.22 23.75 20.73
N PRO A 188 12.03 24.78 21.06
CA PRO A 188 11.63 25.78 22.05
C PRO A 188 10.33 26.51 21.68
N ILE A 189 10.20 26.91 20.41
CA ILE A 189 8.99 27.58 19.89
C ILE A 189 7.77 26.65 19.99
N ILE A 190 7.97 25.36 19.73
CA ILE A 190 6.93 24.34 19.83
C ILE A 190 6.57 24.10 21.30
N TYR A 191 7.58 23.98 22.17
CA TYR A 191 7.45 23.74 23.59
C TYR A 191 6.62 24.84 24.25
N ASP A 192 7.02 26.10 24.10
CA ASP A 192 6.34 27.25 24.70
C ASP A 192 4.88 27.40 24.26
N LYS A 193 4.54 26.93 23.05
CA LYS A 193 3.18 27.02 22.48
C LYS A 193 2.28 25.84 22.81
N ILE A 194 2.85 24.65 22.96
CA ILE A 194 2.09 23.39 22.93
C ILE A 194 2.23 22.63 24.23
N PHE A 195 3.41 22.62 24.84
CA PHE A 195 3.72 21.79 25.99
C PHE A 195 3.73 22.62 27.28
N ASN A 196 3.10 22.09 28.32
CA ASN A 196 3.13 22.66 29.67
C ASN A 196 4.15 21.91 30.54
N ASN A 197 4.62 22.53 31.63
CA ASN A 197 5.67 22.01 32.52
C ASN A 197 5.69 20.49 32.73
N GLU A 198 6.90 19.97 32.86
CA GLU A 198 7.30 18.56 33.03
C GLU A 198 6.30 17.69 33.83
N ASN A 199 5.98 16.51 33.29
CA ASN A 199 5.16 15.41 33.85
C ASN A 199 3.69 15.27 33.39
N TYR A 200 3.39 15.59 32.13
CA TYR A 200 2.11 15.24 31.51
C TYR A 200 2.24 14.08 30.52
N PHE A 201 1.16 13.30 30.43
CA PHE A 201 0.91 12.36 29.34
C PHE A 201 0.05 13.10 28.31
N TYR A 202 0.59 13.23 27.11
CA TYR A 202 -0.05 13.91 25.99
C TYR A 202 -0.62 12.92 25.00
N PRO A 203 -1.84 13.14 24.49
CA PRO A 203 -2.41 12.28 23.45
C PRO A 203 -1.62 12.42 22.14
N LEU A 204 -1.53 11.34 21.36
CA LEU A 204 -0.69 11.33 20.15
C LEU A 204 -1.19 12.26 19.03
N ASN A 205 -2.51 12.36 18.85
CA ASN A 205 -3.15 12.98 17.67
C ASN A 205 -2.67 14.39 17.34
N PHE A 206 -2.36 15.21 18.35
CA PHE A 206 -1.92 16.58 18.18
C PHE A 206 -0.43 16.73 18.50
N TYR A 207 -0.03 16.26 19.67
CA TYR A 207 1.30 16.51 20.22
C TYR A 207 2.39 15.76 19.47
N PHE A 208 2.18 14.45 19.26
CA PHE A 208 3.15 13.62 18.54
C PHE A 208 3.23 14.02 17.07
N VAL A 209 2.09 14.26 16.42
CA VAL A 209 2.03 14.72 15.02
C VAL A 209 2.83 16.01 14.84
N ASN A 210 2.65 17.01 15.72
CA ASN A 210 3.37 18.27 15.58
C ASN A 210 4.88 18.14 15.82
N LEU A 211 5.29 17.28 16.77
CA LEU A 211 6.71 16.97 16.96
C LEU A 211 7.30 16.28 15.73
N MET A 212 6.62 15.25 15.21
CA MET A 212 7.08 14.53 14.03
C MET A 212 7.13 15.42 12.80
N LYS A 213 6.17 16.31 12.59
CA LYS A 213 6.16 17.28 11.48
C LYS A 213 7.42 18.13 11.42
N ASN A 214 7.94 18.51 12.60
CA ASN A 214 9.13 19.36 12.75
C ASN A 214 10.42 18.55 13.02
N SER A 215 10.32 17.22 13.02
CA SER A 215 11.48 16.34 13.16
C SER A 215 12.32 16.37 11.88
N ILE A 216 13.62 16.16 12.04
CA ILE A 216 14.58 15.89 10.94
C ILE A 216 15.06 14.43 10.96
N SER A 217 14.67 13.65 11.96
CA SER A 217 14.99 12.24 12.08
C SER A 217 13.76 11.37 11.86
N PHE A 218 13.90 10.34 11.03
CA PHE A 218 12.94 9.25 10.90
C PHE A 218 13.05 8.30 12.10
N LEU A 219 11.94 7.65 12.46
CA LEU A 219 11.91 6.72 13.60
C LEU A 219 12.42 5.32 13.26
N ASP A 220 12.46 4.98 11.98
CA ASP A 220 12.85 3.67 11.48
C ASP A 220 13.38 3.76 10.03
N ASP A 221 13.55 2.60 9.39
CA ASP A 221 14.02 2.46 8.02
C ASP A 221 12.94 2.70 6.94
N SER A 222 11.74 3.16 7.32
CA SER A 222 10.64 3.46 6.39
C SER A 222 11.04 4.26 5.15
N PRO A 223 11.79 5.38 5.22
CA PRO A 223 12.13 6.14 4.01
C PRO A 223 13.01 5.35 3.03
N ILE A 224 13.85 4.45 3.55
CA ILE A 224 14.75 3.61 2.75
C ILE A 224 13.94 2.48 2.10
N VAL A 225 13.06 1.85 2.86
CA VAL A 225 12.14 0.84 2.34
C VAL A 225 11.20 1.45 1.30
N LEU A 226 10.68 2.66 1.53
CA LEU A 226 9.84 3.41 0.58
C LEU A 226 10.60 3.71 -0.72
N LYS A 227 11.87 4.11 -0.64
CA LYS A 227 12.69 4.31 -1.83
C LYS A 227 12.94 3.01 -2.59
N LYS A 228 13.24 1.93 -1.87
CA LYS A 228 13.45 0.60 -2.45
C LYS A 228 12.18 0.12 -3.16
N ILE A 229 11.02 0.15 -2.49
CA ILE A 229 9.77 -0.36 -3.07
C ILE A 229 9.30 0.47 -4.26
N VAL A 230 9.52 1.79 -4.31
CA VAL A 230 9.13 2.56 -5.50
C VAL A 230 10.02 2.24 -6.70
N ASN A 231 11.31 1.96 -6.46
CA ASN A 231 12.29 1.65 -7.51
C ASN A 231 12.29 0.16 -7.90
N ASP A 232 11.79 -0.73 -7.05
CA ASP A 232 11.76 -2.16 -7.31
C ASP A 232 10.77 -2.52 -8.42
N LYS A 233 11.20 -3.42 -9.30
CA LYS A 233 10.38 -4.02 -10.33
C LYS A 233 9.57 -5.17 -9.72
N PHE A 234 8.29 -4.93 -9.40
CA PHE A 234 7.45 -5.95 -8.77
C PHE A 234 7.00 -7.04 -9.73
N LYS A 235 6.87 -8.26 -9.18
CA LYS A 235 6.20 -9.36 -9.86
C LYS A 235 4.69 -9.12 -9.84
N HIS A 236 4.08 -9.06 -11.02
CA HIS A 236 2.64 -8.92 -11.16
C HIS A 236 1.91 -10.25 -10.90
N SER A 237 0.74 -10.17 -10.27
CA SER A 237 -0.11 -11.31 -9.93
C SER A 237 -0.73 -11.95 -11.18
N LEU A 238 -0.83 -13.29 -11.21
CA LEU A 238 -1.52 -14.03 -12.28
C LEU A 238 -3.00 -13.65 -12.38
N TRP A 239 -3.63 -13.39 -11.22
CA TRP A 239 -5.05 -13.05 -11.16
C TRP A 239 -5.39 -11.79 -11.93
N ASN A 240 -4.51 -10.79 -11.93
CA ASN A 240 -4.71 -9.55 -12.68
C ASN A 240 -4.78 -9.80 -14.19
N PHE A 241 -4.03 -10.78 -14.69
CA PHE A 241 -4.00 -11.10 -16.12
C PHE A 241 -5.06 -12.12 -16.55
N LEU A 242 -5.51 -12.99 -15.65
CA LEU A 242 -6.74 -13.77 -15.87
C LEU A 242 -7.96 -12.84 -15.95
N TYR A 243 -8.02 -11.83 -15.08
CA TYR A 243 -9.02 -10.76 -15.16
C TYR A 243 -8.90 -9.99 -16.48
N PHE A 244 -7.70 -9.52 -16.84
CA PHE A 244 -7.46 -8.81 -18.10
C PHE A 244 -7.91 -9.63 -19.33
N SER A 245 -7.55 -10.91 -19.38
CA SER A 245 -7.98 -11.82 -20.44
C SER A 245 -9.50 -11.99 -20.46
N THR A 246 -10.14 -12.16 -19.30
CA THR A 246 -11.61 -12.23 -19.18
C THR A 246 -12.29 -10.96 -19.72
N VAL A 247 -11.81 -9.78 -19.34
CA VAL A 247 -12.37 -8.48 -19.78
C VAL A 247 -12.10 -8.23 -21.27
N THR A 248 -11.00 -8.77 -21.80
CA THR A 248 -10.64 -8.67 -23.22
C THR A 248 -11.49 -9.59 -24.10
N ILE A 249 -11.63 -10.87 -23.75
CA ILE A 249 -12.40 -11.85 -24.52
C ILE A 249 -13.90 -11.54 -24.51
N THR A 250 -14.41 -10.94 -23.41
CA THR A 250 -15.80 -10.47 -23.29
C THR A 250 -16.05 -9.12 -23.95
N THR A 251 -15.00 -8.50 -24.51
CA THR A 251 -15.01 -7.15 -25.10
C THR A 251 -15.54 -6.05 -24.19
N LEU A 252 -15.46 -6.24 -22.86
CA LEU A 252 -15.84 -5.25 -21.86
C LEU A 252 -14.85 -4.08 -21.82
N GLY A 253 -13.55 -4.40 -21.78
CA GLY A 253 -12.48 -3.41 -21.87
C GLY A 253 -12.52 -2.28 -20.82
N TYR A 254 -12.64 -2.60 -19.52
CA TYR A 254 -12.74 -1.59 -18.44
C TYR A 254 -11.60 -0.56 -18.40
N GLY A 255 -10.41 -0.91 -18.92
CA GLY A 255 -9.27 0.00 -18.99
C GLY A 255 -8.36 -0.01 -17.77
N ASP A 256 -8.54 -0.90 -16.81
CA ASP A 256 -7.64 -0.98 -15.64
C ASP A 256 -6.22 -1.47 -16.02
N ILE A 257 -6.13 -2.24 -17.11
CA ILE A 257 -4.89 -2.75 -17.71
C ILE A 257 -5.00 -2.54 -19.22
N LEU A 258 -4.02 -1.87 -19.84
CA LEU A 258 -3.96 -1.63 -21.28
C LEU A 258 -2.67 -2.14 -21.91
N PRO A 259 -2.70 -2.59 -23.18
CA PRO A 259 -1.50 -3.01 -23.89
C PRO A 259 -0.65 -1.81 -24.34
N ASN A 260 0.58 -1.71 -23.83
CA ASN A 260 1.51 -0.63 -24.18
C ASN A 260 2.39 -0.98 -25.41
N SER A 261 2.76 -2.25 -25.58
CA SER A 261 3.64 -2.69 -26.67
C SER A 261 2.89 -3.28 -27.86
N THR A 262 3.48 -3.19 -29.06
CA THR A 262 2.92 -3.75 -30.29
C THR A 262 2.63 -5.25 -30.18
N LEU A 263 3.52 -6.00 -29.53
CA LEU A 263 3.36 -7.44 -29.33
C LEU A 263 2.09 -7.75 -28.53
N VAL A 264 1.88 -7.07 -27.40
CA VAL A 264 0.69 -7.31 -26.57
C VAL A 264 -0.58 -6.83 -27.29
N ARG A 265 -0.51 -5.73 -28.04
CA ARG A 265 -1.65 -5.26 -28.86
C ARG A 265 -2.09 -6.31 -29.88
N VAL A 266 -1.15 -6.97 -30.56
CA VAL A 266 -1.47 -8.05 -31.51
C VAL A 266 -2.12 -9.24 -30.79
N LEU A 267 -1.60 -9.64 -29.62
CA LEU A 267 -2.21 -10.72 -28.83
C LEU A 267 -3.65 -10.40 -28.41
N VAL A 268 -3.89 -9.18 -27.94
CA VAL A 268 -5.24 -8.70 -27.59
C VAL A 268 -6.17 -8.73 -28.80
N MET A 269 -5.72 -8.27 -29.98
CA MET A 269 -6.50 -8.35 -31.21
C MET A 269 -6.88 -9.80 -31.56
N VAL A 270 -5.92 -10.73 -31.45
CA VAL A 270 -6.16 -12.16 -31.71
C VAL A 270 -7.18 -12.71 -30.71
N GLU A 271 -6.98 -12.48 -29.41
CA GLU A 271 -7.89 -12.94 -28.36
C GLU A 271 -9.32 -12.43 -28.56
N THR A 272 -9.49 -11.14 -28.86
CA THR A 272 -10.79 -10.55 -29.11
C THR A 272 -11.49 -11.18 -30.32
N ILE A 273 -10.78 -11.41 -31.42
CA ILE A 273 -11.35 -12.09 -32.61
C ILE A 273 -11.78 -13.52 -32.24
N PHE A 274 -10.94 -14.26 -31.53
CA PHE A 274 -11.27 -15.61 -31.05
C PHE A 274 -12.49 -15.59 -30.11
N GLY A 275 -12.56 -14.64 -29.18
CA GLY A 275 -13.68 -14.48 -28.25
C GLY A 275 -15.01 -14.27 -28.97
N VAL A 276 -15.06 -13.31 -29.89
CA VAL A 276 -16.27 -13.04 -30.69
C VAL A 276 -16.69 -14.27 -31.49
N PHE A 277 -15.75 -15.01 -32.07
CA PHE A 277 -16.04 -16.24 -32.80
C PHE A 277 -16.62 -17.33 -31.89
N ILE A 278 -16.02 -17.56 -30.71
CA ILE A 278 -16.48 -18.57 -29.76
C ILE A 278 -17.88 -18.23 -29.22
N ILE A 279 -18.12 -16.98 -28.84
CA ILE A 279 -19.44 -16.53 -28.35
C ILE A 279 -20.50 -16.63 -29.47
N GLY A 280 -20.17 -16.21 -30.69
CA GLY A 280 -21.06 -16.30 -31.84
C GLY A 280 -21.44 -17.75 -32.20
N THR A 281 -20.46 -18.66 -32.18
CA THR A 281 -20.68 -20.09 -32.41
C THR A 281 -21.48 -20.74 -31.27
N PHE A 282 -21.22 -20.37 -30.01
CA PHE A 282 -22.00 -20.81 -28.86
C PHE A 282 -23.47 -20.42 -29.02
N GLY A 283 -23.74 -19.14 -29.31
CA GLY A 283 -25.09 -18.64 -29.55
C GLY A 283 -25.77 -19.36 -30.72
N SER A 284 -25.06 -19.55 -31.83
CA SER A 284 -25.56 -20.29 -32.99
C SER A 284 -25.95 -21.73 -32.64
N CYS A 285 -25.12 -22.44 -31.86
CA CYS A 285 -25.40 -23.80 -31.42
C CYS A 285 -26.57 -23.86 -30.42
N LEU A 286 -26.70 -22.85 -29.55
CA LEU A 286 -27.78 -22.76 -28.57
C LEU A 286 -29.14 -22.63 -29.26
N PHE A 287 -29.23 -21.77 -30.27
CA PHE A 287 -30.45 -21.57 -31.06
C PHE A 287 -30.62 -22.54 -32.23
N TRP A 288 -29.63 -23.41 -32.49
CA TRP A 288 -29.78 -24.50 -33.43
C TRP A 288 -30.88 -25.45 -32.94
N ASN A 289 -32.07 -25.29 -33.51
CA ASN A 289 -33.21 -26.18 -33.33
C ASN A 289 -33.77 -26.45 -34.72
N SER A 290 -33.67 -27.68 -35.22
CA SER A 290 -34.40 -28.03 -36.45
C SER A 290 -35.89 -28.12 -36.09
N LYS A 291 -36.62 -27.04 -36.34
CA LYS A 291 -38.02 -27.18 -36.77
C LYS A 291 -37.99 -27.42 -38.27
N LYS A 292 -37.79 -28.68 -38.61
CA LYS A 292 -38.32 -29.42 -39.76
C LYS A 292 -37.91 -30.87 -39.54
#